data_AF-A0A538C7F5-F1
#
_entry.id   AF-A0A538C7F5-F1
#
_cell.length_a   1.000
_cell.length_b   1.000
_cell.length_c   1.000
_cell.angle_alpha   90.00
_cell.angle_beta   90.00
_cell.angle_gamma   90.00
#
_symmetry.space_group_name_H-M   'P 1'
#
loop_
_entity.id
_entity.type
_entity.pdbx_description
1 polymer ?
#
loop_
_entity_poly.entity_id
_entity_poly.type
_entity_poly.pdbx_seq_one_letter_code
_entity_poly.pdbx_strand_id
1 'polypeptide(L)'
;MRARRRRRLAVGTLALVIAATVTVILSAGSSSSPSPASSARKHHRATARTAPTTGTAASSGPLARPGRSGSQPVPILMYHVIASPPSGAPFPGLYVTPSEFAAQMGALKQAGWHAVTLDQVDAYWHRGARLPAGKPLVLTFDNGYQSQFTQALPVLRGLGWAADENIQISGLPPSQGGLTRAQVRGLIAAGWELDTQGYSHADLIALDPQQLHSEVVVARGVLQRRYGVPVNWFCYPSGHYDATVISAVKEAGYKGSTTVVPGWAHRSDDSYTLARLRVLGGTSPTQLLAQIASVRADATPPAAYGGG
;
A
#
# COMPACT_ATOMS: atom_id res chain seq x y z
N MET A 1 -13.74 54.87 -29.25
CA MET A 1 -12.71 53.91 -29.72
C MET A 1 -12.51 52.84 -28.65
N ARG A 2 -12.72 51.56 -29.02
CA ARG A 2 -12.07 50.29 -28.58
C ARG A 2 -11.72 50.08 -27.09
N ALA A 3 -11.90 48.93 -26.44
CA ALA A 3 -12.53 47.65 -26.73
C ALA A 3 -12.45 46.80 -25.44
N ARG A 4 -13.49 46.02 -25.18
CA ARG A 4 -13.55 44.94 -24.17
C ARG A 4 -12.43 43.91 -24.40
N ARG A 5 -11.83 43.36 -23.33
CA ARG A 5 -11.28 41.99 -23.35
C ARG A 5 -11.55 41.25 -22.04
N ARG A 6 -12.42 40.23 -22.18
CA ARG A 6 -12.65 39.14 -21.22
C ARG A 6 -11.40 38.24 -21.20
N ARG A 7 -10.90 37.86 -20.02
CA ARG A 7 -9.96 36.75 -19.87
C ARG A 7 -10.78 35.49 -19.54
N ARG A 8 -10.75 34.51 -20.43
CA ARG A 8 -11.27 33.15 -20.20
C ARG A 8 -10.18 32.35 -19.49
N LEU A 9 -10.55 31.64 -18.43
CA LEU A 9 -9.73 30.62 -17.78
C LEU A 9 -9.63 29.41 -18.72
N ALA A 10 -8.41 28.95 -18.98
CA ALA A 10 -8.15 27.70 -19.65
C ALA A 10 -7.83 26.66 -18.57
N VAL A 11 -8.74 25.69 -18.41
CA VAL A 11 -8.49 24.40 -17.76
C VAL A 11 -7.66 23.57 -18.73
N GLY A 12 -6.55 23.01 -18.27
CA GLY A 12 -5.66 22.18 -19.08
C GLY A 12 -5.15 21.00 -18.26
N THR A 13 -5.86 19.88 -18.38
CA THR A 13 -5.41 18.52 -18.08
C THR A 13 -4.24 18.15 -19.00
N LEU A 14 -3.18 17.56 -18.46
CA LEU A 14 -2.22 16.81 -19.27
C LEU A 14 -1.60 15.66 -18.47
N ALA A 15 -2.23 14.49 -18.58
CA ALA A 15 -1.58 13.21 -18.37
C ALA A 15 -0.94 12.79 -19.70
N LEU A 16 0.39 12.63 -19.71
CA LEU A 16 1.08 11.90 -20.77
C LEU A 16 2.42 11.39 -20.26
N VAL A 17 2.55 10.08 -20.07
CA VAL A 17 3.85 9.40 -20.10
C VAL A 17 3.77 8.30 -21.14
N ILE A 18 4.59 8.46 -22.17
CA ILE A 18 4.72 7.63 -23.36
C ILE A 18 5.34 6.29 -22.97
N ALA A 19 4.66 5.19 -23.30
CA ALA A 19 5.23 3.85 -23.29
C ALA A 19 6.14 3.68 -24.51
N ALA A 20 7.45 3.52 -24.29
CA ALA A 20 8.39 3.15 -25.34
C ALA A 20 8.39 1.62 -25.52
N THR A 21 7.94 1.16 -26.68
CA THR A 21 8.04 -0.22 -27.14
C THR A 21 9.47 -0.50 -27.62
N VAL A 22 10.14 -1.49 -27.01
CA VAL A 22 11.40 -2.05 -27.52
C VAL A 22 11.06 -3.29 -28.34
N THR A 23 11.29 -3.20 -29.66
CA THR A 23 11.21 -4.32 -30.59
C THR A 23 12.48 -5.15 -30.49
N VAL A 24 12.37 -6.41 -30.06
CA VAL A 24 13.48 -7.38 -30.10
C VAL A 24 13.49 -8.04 -31.47
N ILE A 25 14.59 -7.88 -32.21
CA ILE A 25 14.88 -8.58 -33.46
C ILE A 25 15.33 -10.01 -33.12
N LEU A 26 14.56 -11.02 -33.53
CA LEU A 26 14.95 -12.43 -33.47
C LEU A 26 15.66 -12.83 -34.76
N SER A 27 16.96 -13.12 -34.66
CA SER A 27 17.74 -13.76 -35.72
C SER A 27 17.50 -15.28 -35.69
N ALA A 28 16.98 -15.82 -36.79
CA ALA A 28 16.84 -17.24 -37.01
C ALA A 28 18.20 -17.90 -37.25
N GLY A 29 18.57 -18.83 -36.38
CA GLY A 29 19.70 -19.75 -36.56
C GLY A 29 19.16 -21.17 -36.65
N SER A 30 19.28 -21.76 -37.84
CA SER A 30 18.79 -23.07 -38.23
C SER A 30 19.55 -24.24 -37.60
N SER A 31 18.76 -25.24 -37.22
CA SER A 31 19.00 -26.65 -36.91
C SER A 31 20.30 -27.31 -37.38
N SER A 32 20.88 -28.13 -36.49
CA SER A 32 21.30 -29.50 -36.82
C SER A 32 21.47 -30.36 -35.56
N SER A 33 20.75 -31.48 -35.53
CA SER A 33 21.01 -32.64 -34.66
C SER A 33 21.82 -33.68 -35.45
N PRO A 34 22.59 -34.54 -34.79
CA PRO A 34 22.11 -35.91 -34.59
C PRO A 34 22.45 -36.54 -33.22
N SER A 35 21.63 -37.53 -32.84
CA SER A 35 21.72 -38.46 -31.69
C SER A 35 22.68 -39.65 -31.97
N PRO A 36 22.79 -40.69 -31.11
CA PRO A 36 22.88 -40.75 -29.64
C PRO A 36 24.08 -41.63 -29.17
N ALA A 37 24.41 -41.62 -27.86
CA ALA A 37 25.13 -42.73 -27.24
C ALA A 37 24.64 -42.98 -25.80
N SER A 38 24.27 -44.24 -25.59
CA SER A 38 23.84 -44.89 -24.34
C SER A 38 24.99 -45.01 -23.33
N SER A 39 24.72 -44.84 -22.02
CA SER A 39 25.01 -45.90 -21.04
C SER A 39 24.55 -45.57 -19.60
N ALA A 40 24.07 -46.63 -18.94
CA ALA A 40 24.25 -46.97 -17.52
C ALA A 40 23.52 -46.18 -16.42
N ARG A 41 22.25 -46.55 -16.26
CA ARG A 41 21.59 -46.98 -15.00
C ARG A 41 22.53 -47.21 -13.78
N LYS A 42 22.26 -46.51 -12.67
CA LYS A 42 22.40 -47.06 -11.30
C LYS A 42 21.22 -46.61 -10.43
N HIS A 43 20.50 -47.62 -9.95
CA HIS A 43 19.50 -47.52 -8.90
C HIS A 43 20.17 -47.18 -7.58
N HIS A 44 19.66 -46.18 -6.85
CA HIS A 44 19.73 -46.21 -5.39
C HIS A 44 18.35 -45.99 -4.78
N ARG A 45 18.09 -46.95 -3.91
CA ARG A 45 16.87 -47.34 -3.20
C ARG A 45 16.43 -46.29 -2.20
N ALA A 46 15.12 -46.14 -2.09
CA ALA A 46 14.43 -45.39 -1.05
C ALA A 46 14.76 -45.93 0.36
N THR A 47 14.92 -45.01 1.30
CA THR A 47 14.72 -45.27 2.74
C THR A 47 13.81 -44.20 3.31
N ALA A 48 12.75 -44.67 3.95
CA ALA A 48 11.72 -43.88 4.59
C ALA A 48 12.17 -43.36 5.97
N ARG A 49 11.56 -42.21 6.33
CA ARG A 49 11.04 -41.86 7.66
C ARG A 49 12.04 -41.47 8.77
N THR A 50 12.07 -40.18 9.09
CA THR A 50 11.93 -39.65 10.46
C THR A 50 11.56 -38.16 10.40
N ALA A 51 10.43 -37.81 11.00
CA ALA A 51 10.10 -36.42 11.33
C ALA A 51 10.88 -35.99 12.58
N PRO A 52 11.34 -34.73 12.69
CA PRO A 52 11.61 -34.10 13.96
C PRO A 52 10.46 -33.18 14.36
N THR A 53 10.11 -33.35 15.62
CA THR A 53 9.19 -32.62 16.47
C THR A 53 9.48 -31.12 16.54
N THR A 54 8.41 -30.34 16.63
CA THR A 54 8.22 -29.09 17.37
C THR A 54 9.45 -28.40 18.00
N GLY A 55 9.54 -27.09 17.76
CA GLY A 55 9.80 -26.14 18.84
C GLY A 55 11.06 -25.30 18.70
N THR A 56 10.92 -24.12 18.11
CA THR A 56 11.66 -22.95 18.61
C THR A 56 10.73 -21.75 18.50
N ALA A 57 10.17 -21.37 19.65
CA ALA A 57 9.37 -20.17 19.80
C ALA A 57 10.21 -18.95 19.40
N ALA A 58 9.73 -18.18 18.43
CA ALA A 58 10.22 -16.84 18.19
C ALA A 58 10.01 -16.01 19.45
N SER A 59 11.03 -15.23 19.81
CA SER A 59 11.12 -14.45 21.04
C SER A 59 9.86 -13.62 21.30
N SER A 60 9.18 -13.93 22.39
CA SER A 60 8.17 -13.05 22.98
C SER A 60 8.86 -11.81 23.54
N GLY A 61 8.74 -10.69 22.81
CA GLY A 61 8.95 -9.37 23.39
C GLY A 61 8.00 -9.12 24.57
N PRO A 62 8.16 -8.01 25.32
CA PRO A 62 7.38 -7.74 26.52
C PRO A 62 5.89 -7.93 26.27
N LEU A 63 5.25 -8.82 27.05
CA LEU A 63 3.84 -9.15 26.92
C LEU A 63 3.03 -7.84 26.96
N ALA A 64 2.51 -7.44 25.80
CA ALA A 64 1.64 -6.29 25.68
C ALA A 64 0.47 -6.48 26.67
N ARG A 65 0.13 -5.43 27.43
CA ARG A 65 -1.07 -5.43 28.29
C ARG A 65 -2.27 -5.95 27.47
N PRO A 66 -3.13 -6.81 28.04
CA PRO A 66 -4.24 -7.38 27.30
C PRO A 66 -5.08 -6.25 26.70
N GLY A 67 -5.25 -6.34 25.38
CA GLY A 67 -5.89 -5.31 24.58
C GLY A 67 -7.36 -5.08 24.90
N ARG A 68 -7.94 -4.00 24.38
CA ARG A 68 -9.39 -3.74 24.49
C ARG A 68 -10.09 -4.21 23.21
N SER A 69 -11.19 -4.93 23.35
CA SER A 69 -12.16 -5.10 22.26
C SER A 69 -12.96 -3.81 22.12
N GLY A 70 -13.38 -3.46 20.90
CA GLY A 70 -14.13 -2.24 20.68
C GLY A 70 -14.41 -1.93 19.21
N SER A 71 -15.10 -0.82 18.99
CA SER A 71 -15.51 -0.34 17.67
C SER A 71 -15.12 1.13 17.45
N GLN A 72 -14.08 1.58 18.15
CA GLN A 72 -13.68 2.98 18.11
C GLN A 72 -13.18 3.35 16.71
N PRO A 73 -13.47 4.58 16.23
CA PRO A 73 -12.93 5.08 14.98
C PRO A 73 -11.40 5.10 15.00
N VAL A 74 -10.78 4.86 13.85
CA VAL A 74 -9.33 4.72 13.69
C VAL A 74 -8.84 5.66 12.59
N PRO A 75 -7.90 6.58 12.85
CA PRO A 75 -7.29 7.38 11.80
C PRO A 75 -6.35 6.50 10.95
N ILE A 76 -6.45 6.65 9.63
CA ILE A 76 -5.57 6.00 8.66
C ILE A 76 -4.66 7.09 8.08
N LEU A 77 -3.38 7.06 8.42
CA LEU A 77 -2.41 8.03 7.91
C LEU A 77 -1.86 7.59 6.56
N MET A 78 -1.78 8.51 5.61
CA MET A 78 -1.30 8.27 4.25
C MET A 78 0.04 8.97 4.05
N TYR A 79 1.09 8.18 3.90
CA TYR A 79 2.45 8.59 3.52
C TYR A 79 2.78 8.11 2.11
N HIS A 80 3.82 8.68 1.49
CA HIS A 80 4.28 8.29 0.16
C HIS A 80 5.78 8.03 0.16
N VAL A 81 6.62 9.07 0.22
CA VAL A 81 8.08 8.91 0.14
C VAL A 81 8.72 9.34 1.45
N ILE A 82 9.56 8.47 2.04
CA ILE A 82 10.34 8.79 3.24
C ILE A 82 11.78 9.12 2.85
N ALA A 83 11.97 10.28 2.23
CA ALA A 83 13.26 10.78 1.73
C ALA A 83 13.23 12.30 1.58
N SER A 84 14.37 12.93 1.36
CA SER A 84 14.40 14.31 0.86
C SER A 84 13.96 14.33 -0.61
N PRO A 85 13.16 15.33 -1.03
CA PRO A 85 12.75 15.44 -2.43
C PRO A 85 13.96 15.74 -3.32
N PRO A 86 14.16 15.00 -4.43
CA PRO A 86 15.16 15.38 -5.42
C PRO A 86 14.76 16.69 -6.09
N SER A 87 15.74 17.42 -6.63
CA SER A 87 15.49 18.63 -7.40
C SER A 87 14.54 18.34 -8.57
N GLY A 88 13.49 19.15 -8.71
CA GLY A 88 12.50 18.98 -9.79
C GLY A 88 11.51 17.84 -9.60
N ALA A 89 11.40 17.25 -8.40
CA ALA A 89 10.34 16.28 -8.11
C ALA A 89 8.95 16.88 -8.45
N PRO A 90 8.06 16.16 -9.14
CA PRO A 90 6.76 16.69 -9.55
C PRO A 90 5.84 16.99 -8.36
N PHE A 91 6.00 16.26 -7.26
CA PHE A 91 5.19 16.41 -6.03
C PHE A 91 6.09 16.43 -4.78
N PRO A 92 6.89 17.48 -4.58
CA PRO A 92 7.87 17.51 -3.50
C PRO A 92 7.21 17.49 -2.11
N GLY A 93 5.96 17.92 -1.98
CA GLY A 93 5.20 17.85 -0.73
C GLY A 93 4.86 16.43 -0.25
N LEU A 94 4.98 15.41 -1.11
CA LEU A 94 4.76 14.00 -0.74
C LEU A 94 5.99 13.34 -0.10
N TYR A 95 7.10 14.09 -0.02
CA TYR A 95 8.35 13.64 0.57
C TYR A 95 8.40 14.10 2.03
N VAL A 96 8.37 13.14 2.95
CA VAL A 96 8.65 13.35 4.38
C VAL A 96 10.08 12.89 4.63
N THR A 97 10.93 13.73 5.21
CA THR A 97 12.30 13.32 5.49
C THR A 97 12.35 12.21 6.55
N PRO A 98 13.39 11.36 6.58
CA PRO A 98 13.53 10.33 7.62
C PRO A 98 13.50 10.90 9.05
N SER A 99 14.09 12.08 9.26
CA SER A 99 14.06 12.78 10.55
C SER A 99 12.66 13.27 10.94
N GLU A 100 11.90 13.81 9.99
CA GLU A 100 10.50 14.21 10.26
C GLU A 100 9.65 12.99 10.58
N PHE A 101 9.76 11.92 9.78
CA PHE A 101 9.03 10.68 10.02
C PHE A 101 9.34 10.11 11.42
N ALA A 102 10.62 10.00 11.80
CA ALA A 102 11.02 9.53 13.12
C ALA A 102 10.46 10.40 14.25
N ALA A 103 10.51 11.73 14.10
CA ALA A 103 9.96 12.65 15.10
C ALA A 103 8.43 12.56 15.21
N GLN A 104 7.73 12.42 14.09
CA GLN A 104 6.28 12.19 14.03
C GLN A 104 5.90 10.90 14.75
N MET A 105 6.57 9.78 14.44
CA MET A 105 6.29 8.48 15.08
C MET A 105 6.58 8.52 16.59
N GLY A 106 7.66 9.19 17.00
CA GLY A 106 7.98 9.40 18.41
C GLY A 106 6.90 10.18 19.16
N ALA A 107 6.39 11.27 18.58
CA ALA A 107 5.32 12.06 19.18
C ALA A 107 3.99 11.29 19.23
N LEU A 108 3.65 10.52 18.19
CA LEU A 108 2.48 9.64 18.20
C LEU A 108 2.57 8.62 19.35
N LYS A 109 3.72 7.97 19.51
CA LYS A 109 3.97 7.02 20.61
C LYS A 109 3.83 7.69 21.98
N GLN A 110 4.44 8.86 22.18
CA GLN A 110 4.33 9.63 23.43
C GLN A 110 2.90 10.05 23.73
N ALA A 111 2.13 10.39 22.70
CA ALA A 111 0.70 10.69 22.83
C ALA A 111 -0.18 9.45 23.04
N GLY A 112 0.39 8.24 23.18
CA GLY A 112 -0.33 7.00 23.48
C GLY A 112 -0.95 6.30 22.26
N TRP A 113 -0.53 6.68 21.05
CA TRP A 113 -0.91 5.96 19.83
C TRP A 113 -0.08 4.69 19.64
N HIS A 114 -0.61 3.74 18.89
CA HIS A 114 0.10 2.58 18.38
C HIS A 114 -0.40 2.21 16.98
N ALA A 115 0.51 1.85 16.09
CA ALA A 115 0.13 1.45 14.74
C ALA A 115 -0.27 -0.03 14.69
N VAL A 116 -1.34 -0.29 13.94
CA VAL A 116 -1.90 -1.60 13.60
C VAL A 116 -2.19 -1.63 12.11
N THR A 117 -2.49 -2.80 11.55
CA THR A 117 -2.82 -2.95 10.12
C THR A 117 -4.32 -2.84 9.85
N LEU A 118 -4.73 -2.67 8.59
CA LEU A 118 -6.14 -2.64 8.21
C LEU A 118 -6.86 -3.96 8.55
N ASP A 119 -6.24 -5.13 8.32
CA ASP A 119 -6.81 -6.42 8.73
C ASP A 119 -7.03 -6.52 10.25
N GLN A 120 -6.14 -5.91 11.05
CA GLN A 120 -6.30 -5.86 12.51
C GLN A 120 -7.44 -4.95 12.92
N VAL A 121 -7.62 -3.82 12.23
CA VAL A 121 -8.76 -2.90 12.45
C VAL A 121 -10.08 -3.56 12.07
N ASP A 122 -10.16 -4.26 10.93
CA ASP A 122 -11.34 -5.04 10.52
C ASP A 122 -11.66 -6.14 11.55
N ALA A 123 -10.66 -6.88 12.04
CA ALA A 123 -10.84 -7.86 13.10
C ALA A 123 -11.38 -7.24 14.39
N TYR A 124 -10.85 -6.09 14.77
CA TYR A 124 -11.26 -5.33 15.94
C TYR A 124 -12.72 -4.89 15.83
N TRP A 125 -13.11 -4.29 14.70
CA TRP A 125 -14.45 -3.79 14.47
C TRP A 125 -15.52 -4.88 14.30
N HIS A 126 -15.22 -5.96 13.60
CA HIS A 126 -16.24 -6.91 13.16
C HIS A 126 -16.17 -8.28 13.86
N ARG A 127 -15.02 -8.63 14.43
CA ARG A 127 -14.80 -9.94 15.08
C ARG A 127 -14.50 -9.84 16.58
N GLY A 128 -14.52 -8.64 17.15
CA GLY A 128 -14.24 -8.42 18.58
C GLY A 128 -12.79 -8.72 18.98
N ALA A 129 -11.86 -8.72 18.01
CA ALA A 129 -10.45 -8.87 18.30
C ALA A 129 -9.95 -7.74 19.22
N ARG A 130 -8.87 -8.00 19.96
CA ARG A 130 -8.29 -7.02 20.88
C ARG A 130 -7.06 -6.39 20.23
N LEU A 131 -7.01 -5.06 20.21
CA LEU A 131 -5.81 -4.31 19.82
C LEU A 131 -4.97 -3.95 21.04
N PRO A 132 -3.65 -3.72 20.89
CA PRO A 132 -2.80 -3.26 22.00
C PRO A 132 -3.42 -2.10 22.79
N ALA A 133 -3.10 -2.00 24.08
CA ALA A 133 -3.60 -0.90 24.90
C ALA A 133 -3.13 0.46 24.33
N GLY A 134 -4.04 1.43 24.31
CA GLY A 134 -3.78 2.78 23.80
C GLY A 134 -4.73 3.15 22.67
N LYS A 135 -4.34 4.12 21.84
CA LYS A 135 -5.12 4.58 20.70
C LYS A 135 -4.60 3.93 19.41
N PRO A 136 -5.38 3.08 18.73
CA PRO A 136 -4.95 2.49 17.46
C PRO A 136 -4.94 3.55 16.35
N LEU A 137 -3.97 3.46 15.44
CA LEU A 137 -3.96 4.13 14.14
C LEU A 137 -3.45 3.17 13.07
N VAL A 138 -3.69 3.47 11.80
CA VAL A 138 -3.09 2.74 10.68
C VAL A 138 -2.09 3.65 9.98
N LEU A 139 -0.95 3.09 9.59
CA LEU A 139 0.04 3.77 8.74
C LEU A 139 -0.01 3.12 7.37
N THR A 140 -0.42 3.86 6.34
CA THR A 140 -0.42 3.40 4.95
C THR A 140 0.68 4.10 4.16
N PHE A 141 1.36 3.34 3.32
CA PHE A 141 2.36 3.84 2.38
C PHE A 141 1.96 3.48 0.95
N ASP A 142 1.89 4.50 0.10
CA ASP A 142 1.40 4.37 -1.26
C ASP A 142 2.56 4.22 -2.28
N ASN A 143 2.28 3.54 -3.39
CA ASN A 143 3.07 3.36 -4.61
C ASN A 143 4.25 2.35 -4.57
N GLY A 144 4.72 1.91 -3.40
CA GLY A 144 5.82 0.95 -3.34
C GLY A 144 7.23 1.55 -3.41
N TYR A 145 7.50 2.63 -2.66
CA TYR A 145 8.84 3.24 -2.62
C TYR A 145 9.80 2.48 -1.70
N GLN A 146 11.06 2.35 -2.13
CA GLN A 146 12.18 1.73 -1.42
C GLN A 146 12.46 2.39 -0.06
N SER A 147 12.12 3.67 0.09
CA SER A 147 12.22 4.39 1.36
C SER A 147 11.44 3.71 2.50
N GLN A 148 10.38 2.96 2.19
CA GLN A 148 9.55 2.30 3.18
C GLN A 148 10.34 1.19 3.86
N PHE A 149 11.10 0.43 3.07
CA PHE A 149 11.98 -0.59 3.60
C PHE A 149 13.24 -0.02 4.26
N THR A 150 13.85 1.00 3.66
CA THR A 150 15.18 1.48 4.10
C THR A 150 15.11 2.53 5.20
N GLN A 151 14.02 3.28 5.32
CA GLN A 151 13.88 4.42 6.25
C GLN A 151 12.70 4.22 7.23
N ALA A 152 11.51 3.88 6.74
CA ALA A 152 10.32 3.77 7.59
C ALA A 152 10.35 2.51 8.48
N LEU A 153 10.66 1.35 7.90
CA LEU A 153 10.68 0.07 8.59
C LEU A 153 11.60 0.06 9.83
N PRO A 154 12.85 0.57 9.80
CA PRO A 154 13.68 0.63 11.00
C PRO A 154 13.05 1.42 12.16
N VAL A 155 12.40 2.56 11.86
CA VAL A 155 11.71 3.39 12.86
C VAL A 155 10.53 2.62 13.45
N LEU A 156 9.67 2.04 12.62
CA LEU A 156 8.49 1.30 13.09
C LEU A 156 8.87 0.05 13.87
N ARG A 157 9.92 -0.67 13.44
CA ARG A 157 10.47 -1.81 14.17
C ARG A 157 10.92 -1.42 15.58
N GLY A 158 11.59 -0.27 15.73
CA GLY A 158 11.99 0.26 17.04
C GLY A 158 10.81 0.54 17.99
N LEU A 159 9.61 0.76 17.45
CA LEU A 159 8.38 1.01 18.20
C LEU A 159 7.52 -0.24 18.42
N GLY A 160 7.88 -1.37 17.77
CA GLY A 160 7.06 -2.57 17.70
C GLY A 160 5.77 -2.36 16.90
N TRP A 161 5.83 -1.53 15.86
CA TRP A 161 4.70 -1.11 15.04
C TRP A 161 4.72 -1.78 13.66
N ALA A 162 3.52 -2.05 13.13
CA ALA A 162 3.29 -2.49 11.77
C ALA A 162 2.70 -1.34 10.92
N ALA A 163 2.64 -1.56 9.61
CA ALA A 163 2.05 -0.64 8.64
C ALA A 163 1.53 -1.44 7.43
N ASP A 164 0.90 -0.73 6.50
CA ASP A 164 0.26 -1.26 5.30
C ASP A 164 0.97 -0.66 4.09
N GLU A 165 1.49 -1.52 3.21
CA GLU A 165 2.10 -1.12 1.95
C GLU A 165 1.12 -1.34 0.79
N ASN A 166 0.74 -0.26 0.11
CA ASN A 166 -0.13 -0.27 -1.06
C ASN A 166 0.72 -0.14 -2.33
N ILE A 167 1.07 -1.27 -2.97
CA ILE A 167 1.93 -1.23 -4.17
C ILE A 167 1.14 -1.24 -5.47
N GLN A 168 1.72 -0.68 -6.53
CA GLN A 168 1.35 -1.01 -7.91
C GLN A 168 2.14 -2.23 -8.41
N ILE A 169 1.49 -3.15 -9.13
CA ILE A 169 2.12 -4.43 -9.54
C ILE A 169 3.30 -4.26 -10.48
N SER A 170 3.19 -3.29 -11.39
CA SER A 170 4.25 -2.89 -12.32
C SER A 170 5.51 -2.47 -11.58
N GLY A 171 5.36 -2.01 -10.32
CA GLY A 171 6.39 -1.42 -9.51
C GLY A 171 6.86 -0.08 -10.05
N LEU A 172 7.57 0.67 -9.22
CA LEU A 172 8.32 1.82 -9.67
C LEU A 172 9.67 1.37 -10.24
N PRO A 173 10.21 2.05 -11.26
CA PRO A 173 11.57 1.81 -11.71
C PRO A 173 12.56 1.93 -10.53
N PRO A 174 13.64 1.13 -10.47
CA PRO A 174 14.67 1.29 -9.43
C PRO A 174 15.28 2.70 -9.40
N SER A 175 15.39 3.34 -10.56
CA SER A 175 15.85 4.74 -10.68
C SER A 175 14.92 5.77 -10.03
N GLN A 176 13.66 5.39 -9.79
CA GLN A 176 12.67 6.18 -9.06
C GLN A 176 12.50 5.69 -7.62
N GLY A 177 13.39 4.80 -7.16
CA GLY A 177 13.36 4.23 -5.82
C GLY A 177 12.21 3.24 -5.62
N GLY A 178 11.95 2.34 -6.56
CA GLY A 178 10.95 1.28 -6.37
C GLY A 178 11.40 0.14 -5.47
N LEU A 179 10.46 -0.41 -4.68
CA LEU A 179 10.70 -1.61 -3.89
C LEU A 179 11.09 -2.80 -4.78
N THR A 180 12.16 -3.48 -4.38
CA THR A 180 12.48 -4.80 -4.92
C THR A 180 11.58 -5.87 -4.29
N ARG A 181 11.42 -7.01 -4.97
CA ARG A 181 10.68 -8.16 -4.43
C ARG A 181 11.22 -8.64 -3.08
N ALA A 182 12.54 -8.58 -2.88
CA ALA A 182 13.17 -8.96 -1.63
C ALA A 182 12.78 -8.00 -0.49
N GLN A 183 12.72 -6.70 -0.79
CA GLN A 183 12.29 -5.69 0.19
C GLN A 183 10.80 -5.84 0.54
N VAL A 184 9.93 -6.11 -0.44
CA VAL A 184 8.51 -6.42 -0.16
C VAL A 184 8.38 -7.64 0.78
N ARG A 185 9.12 -8.73 0.52
CA ARG A 185 9.15 -9.88 1.43
C ARG A 185 9.66 -9.51 2.82
N GLY A 186 10.62 -8.60 2.91
CA GLY A 186 11.14 -8.11 4.17
C GLY A 186 10.15 -7.25 4.96
N LEU A 187 9.30 -6.46 4.29
CA LEU A 187 8.18 -5.75 4.93
C LEU A 187 7.17 -6.75 5.50
N ILE A 188 6.74 -7.73 4.69
CA ILE A 188 5.82 -8.80 5.12
C ILE A 188 6.39 -9.57 6.32
N ALA A 189 7.68 -9.95 6.26
CA ALA A 189 8.35 -10.67 7.34
C ALA A 189 8.45 -9.83 8.64
N ALA A 190 8.38 -8.51 8.54
CA ALA A 190 8.31 -7.60 9.68
C ALA A 190 6.87 -7.37 10.20
N GLY A 191 5.88 -8.09 9.65
CA GLY A 191 4.49 -8.00 10.06
C GLY A 191 3.70 -6.88 9.39
N TRP A 192 4.24 -6.25 8.34
CA TRP A 192 3.47 -5.29 7.54
C TRP A 192 2.45 -6.01 6.67
N GLU A 193 1.31 -5.36 6.48
CA GLU A 193 0.28 -5.77 5.53
C GLU A 193 0.68 -5.33 4.11
N LEU A 194 0.39 -6.17 3.12
CA LEU A 194 0.63 -5.86 1.71
C LEU A 194 -0.69 -5.88 0.94
N ASP A 195 -1.02 -4.73 0.40
CA ASP A 195 -2.21 -4.47 -0.40
C ASP A 195 -1.80 -3.78 -1.72
N THR A 196 -2.77 -3.22 -2.45
CA THR A 196 -2.53 -2.81 -3.84
C THR A 196 -3.27 -1.55 -4.26
N GLN A 197 -2.63 -0.83 -5.18
CA GLN A 197 -3.21 0.26 -5.98
C GLN A 197 -3.49 -0.21 -7.42
N GLY A 198 -3.65 -1.52 -7.59
CA GLY A 198 -3.84 -2.13 -8.88
C GLY A 198 -2.54 -2.40 -9.63
N TYR A 199 -2.66 -2.61 -10.94
CA TYR A 199 -1.56 -3.09 -11.78
C TYR A 199 -0.56 -2.00 -12.12
N SER A 200 -1.01 -0.84 -12.56
CA SER A 200 -0.14 0.19 -13.14
C SER A 200 -0.32 1.58 -12.56
N HIS A 201 -1.16 1.74 -11.53
CA HIS A 201 -1.57 3.03 -10.98
C HIS A 201 -2.35 3.87 -12.04
N ALA A 202 -3.18 3.19 -12.83
CA ALA A 202 -4.04 3.83 -13.83
C ALA A 202 -5.18 4.64 -13.18
N ASP A 203 -5.71 5.63 -13.90
CA ASP A 203 -6.94 6.32 -13.51
C ASP A 203 -8.14 5.42 -13.81
N LEU A 204 -8.67 4.78 -12.76
CA LEU A 204 -9.60 3.66 -12.89
C LEU A 204 -10.95 4.05 -13.50
N ILE A 205 -11.39 5.30 -13.31
CA ILE A 205 -12.68 5.79 -13.85
C ILE A 205 -12.62 6.08 -15.36
N ALA A 206 -11.41 6.08 -15.95
CA ALA A 206 -11.20 6.29 -17.38
C ALA A 206 -11.05 4.97 -18.17
N LEU A 207 -11.10 3.83 -17.49
CA LEU A 207 -10.80 2.53 -18.08
C LEU A 207 -12.04 1.86 -18.66
N ASP A 208 -11.82 1.06 -19.71
CA ASP A 208 -12.81 0.09 -20.15
C ASP A 208 -12.92 -1.11 -19.17
N PRO A 209 -13.96 -1.96 -19.28
CA PRO A 209 -14.14 -3.08 -18.36
C PRO A 209 -12.98 -4.09 -18.32
N GLN A 210 -12.29 -4.33 -19.43
CA GLN A 210 -11.17 -5.28 -19.50
C GLN A 210 -9.93 -4.72 -18.81
N GLN A 211 -9.66 -3.44 -19.02
CA GLN A 211 -8.60 -2.69 -18.36
C GLN A 211 -8.85 -2.62 -16.84
N LEU A 212 -10.08 -2.27 -16.43
CA LEU A 212 -10.45 -2.23 -15.01
C LEU A 212 -10.33 -3.62 -14.35
N HIS A 213 -10.76 -4.69 -15.02
CA HIS A 213 -10.56 -6.06 -14.53
C HIS A 213 -9.07 -6.38 -14.34
N SER A 214 -8.20 -5.91 -15.24
CA SER A 214 -6.75 -6.11 -15.13
C SER A 214 -6.16 -5.36 -13.94
N GLU A 215 -6.58 -4.11 -13.73
CA GLU A 215 -6.14 -3.29 -12.59
C GLU A 215 -6.63 -3.83 -11.25
N VAL A 216 -7.82 -4.43 -11.18
CA VAL A 216 -8.43 -4.79 -9.90
C VAL A 216 -8.29 -6.29 -9.59
N VAL A 217 -8.80 -7.16 -10.46
CA VAL A 217 -8.87 -8.62 -10.22
C VAL A 217 -7.52 -9.27 -10.49
N VAL A 218 -6.93 -9.01 -11.65
CA VAL A 218 -5.66 -9.64 -12.05
C VAL A 218 -4.53 -9.19 -11.12
N ALA A 219 -4.49 -7.90 -10.78
CA ALA A 219 -3.49 -7.35 -9.84
C ALA A 219 -3.50 -8.09 -8.50
N ARG A 220 -4.69 -8.29 -7.91
CA ARG A 220 -4.86 -9.04 -6.66
C ARG A 220 -4.25 -10.43 -6.74
N GLY A 221 -4.66 -11.19 -7.76
CA GLY A 221 -4.22 -12.57 -7.95
C GLY A 221 -2.71 -12.69 -8.18
N VAL A 222 -2.10 -11.71 -8.86
CA VAL A 222 -0.64 -11.67 -9.05
C VAL A 222 0.09 -11.52 -7.72
N LEU A 223 -0.35 -10.62 -6.84
CA LEU A 223 0.29 -10.43 -5.53
C LEU A 223 0.09 -11.62 -4.62
N GLN A 224 -1.12 -12.18 -4.56
CA GLN A 224 -1.42 -13.37 -3.78
C GLN A 224 -0.48 -14.51 -4.16
N ARG A 225 -0.33 -14.81 -5.46
CA ARG A 225 0.59 -15.85 -5.93
C ARG A 225 2.05 -15.52 -5.68
N ARG A 226 2.45 -14.25 -5.83
CA ARG A 226 3.85 -13.82 -5.72
C ARG A 226 4.36 -13.84 -4.28
N TYR A 227 3.51 -13.43 -3.33
CA TYR A 227 3.92 -13.16 -1.95
C TYR A 227 3.25 -14.07 -0.91
N GLY A 228 2.20 -14.81 -1.27
CA GLY A 228 1.53 -15.73 -0.35
C GLY A 228 0.73 -15.02 0.74
N VAL A 229 0.24 -13.81 0.46
CA VAL A 229 -0.55 -12.96 1.36
C VAL A 229 -1.94 -12.74 0.76
N PRO A 230 -2.97 -12.40 1.56
CA PRO A 230 -4.35 -12.36 1.08
C PRO A 230 -4.68 -11.16 0.18
N VAL A 231 -4.01 -10.00 0.37
CA VAL A 231 -4.28 -8.76 -0.36
C VAL A 231 -5.75 -8.38 -0.19
N ASN A 232 -6.09 -7.97 1.03
CA ASN A 232 -7.47 -7.80 1.48
C ASN A 232 -8.01 -6.42 1.15
N TRP A 233 -7.16 -5.43 0.93
CA TRP A 233 -7.56 -4.05 0.71
C TRP A 233 -7.09 -3.51 -0.62
N PHE A 234 -7.84 -2.53 -1.10
CA PHE A 234 -7.51 -1.77 -2.29
C PHE A 234 -7.27 -0.30 -1.92
N CYS A 235 -6.35 0.36 -2.58
CA CYS A 235 -6.15 1.80 -2.43
C CYS A 235 -6.38 2.47 -3.79
N TYR A 236 -7.36 3.36 -3.89
CA TYR A 236 -7.68 4.00 -5.17
C TYR A 236 -6.51 4.87 -5.67
N PRO A 237 -5.93 4.59 -6.86
CA PRO A 237 -4.91 5.43 -7.48
C PRO A 237 -5.40 6.87 -7.60
N SER A 238 -4.58 7.83 -7.19
CA SER A 238 -4.94 9.26 -7.13
C SER A 238 -6.20 9.58 -6.30
N GLY A 239 -6.75 8.59 -5.59
CA GLY A 239 -8.03 8.69 -4.90
C GLY A 239 -9.27 8.60 -5.80
N HIS A 240 -9.12 8.32 -7.09
CA HIS A 240 -10.23 8.35 -8.03
C HIS A 240 -11.08 7.07 -7.98
N TYR A 241 -12.39 7.22 -7.83
CA TYR A 241 -13.36 6.13 -7.83
C TYR A 241 -14.76 6.60 -8.22
N ASP A 242 -15.56 5.67 -8.73
CA ASP A 242 -17.00 5.81 -8.93
C ASP A 242 -17.71 4.48 -8.55
N ALA A 243 -19.02 4.40 -8.78
CA ALA A 243 -19.78 3.19 -8.50
C ALA A 243 -19.29 1.96 -9.29
N THR A 244 -18.81 2.16 -10.53
CA THR A 244 -18.28 1.08 -11.38
C THR A 244 -17.01 0.50 -10.78
N VAL A 245 -16.08 1.38 -10.38
CA VAL A 245 -14.81 0.99 -9.75
C VAL A 245 -15.07 0.33 -8.40
N ILE A 246 -15.97 0.87 -7.57
CA ILE A 246 -16.35 0.25 -6.29
C ILE A 246 -16.94 -1.15 -6.52
N SER A 247 -17.81 -1.34 -7.52
CA SER A 247 -18.37 -2.66 -7.84
C SER A 247 -17.28 -3.65 -8.24
N ALA A 248 -16.34 -3.24 -9.10
CA ALA A 248 -15.23 -4.08 -9.52
C ALA A 248 -14.35 -4.52 -8.33
N VAL A 249 -14.09 -3.63 -7.37
CA VAL A 249 -13.32 -3.95 -6.16
C VAL A 249 -14.11 -4.91 -5.24
N LYS A 250 -15.43 -4.71 -5.09
CA LYS A 250 -16.32 -5.63 -4.35
C LYS A 250 -16.31 -7.03 -4.98
N GLU A 251 -16.52 -7.12 -6.28
CA GLU A 251 -16.58 -8.38 -7.04
C GLU A 251 -15.25 -9.12 -7.06
N ALA A 252 -14.13 -8.38 -7.03
CA ALA A 252 -12.79 -8.97 -6.93
C ALA A 252 -12.50 -9.59 -5.55
N GLY A 253 -13.39 -9.42 -4.57
CA GLY A 253 -13.33 -10.04 -3.24
C GLY A 253 -12.36 -9.37 -2.26
N TYR A 254 -12.07 -8.09 -2.44
CA TYR A 254 -11.46 -7.27 -1.39
C TYR A 254 -12.44 -7.11 -0.21
N LYS A 255 -11.95 -6.77 0.98
CA LYS A 255 -12.78 -6.46 2.15
C LYS A 255 -13.22 -5.00 2.18
N GLY A 256 -12.43 -4.13 1.55
CA GLY A 256 -12.65 -2.70 1.53
C GLY A 256 -11.56 -1.97 0.77
N SER A 257 -11.63 -0.63 0.82
CA SER A 257 -10.70 0.25 0.15
C SER A 257 -10.47 1.54 0.92
N THR A 258 -9.31 2.14 0.71
CA THR A 258 -8.99 3.48 1.24
C THR A 258 -9.02 4.56 0.16
N THR A 259 -9.48 5.75 0.53
CA THR A 259 -9.58 6.94 -0.34
C THR A 259 -8.51 7.98 0.00
N VAL A 260 -8.58 9.16 -0.63
CA VAL A 260 -7.79 10.35 -0.24
C VAL A 260 -8.62 11.38 0.52
N VAL A 261 -9.88 11.05 0.84
CA VAL A 261 -10.81 11.96 1.54
C VAL A 261 -10.35 12.09 2.99
N PRO A 262 -10.13 13.32 3.49
CA PRO A 262 -9.73 13.54 4.88
C PRO A 262 -10.83 13.10 5.86
N GLY A 263 -10.47 12.27 6.83
CA GLY A 263 -11.37 11.84 7.90
C GLY A 263 -10.77 10.70 8.73
N TRP A 264 -11.48 10.28 9.77
CA TRP A 264 -11.22 9.01 10.45
C TRP A 264 -12.05 7.92 9.78
N ALA A 265 -11.58 6.68 9.87
CA ALA A 265 -12.36 5.53 9.45
C ALA A 265 -13.21 5.03 10.62
N HIS A 266 -14.49 4.79 10.38
CA HIS A 266 -15.45 4.30 11.36
C HIS A 266 -15.95 2.90 10.96
N ARG A 267 -16.26 2.08 11.97
CA ARG A 267 -16.92 0.77 11.77
C ARG A 267 -18.22 0.85 10.96
N SER A 268 -18.93 1.98 11.04
CA SER A 268 -20.22 2.21 10.37
C SER A 268 -20.09 2.73 8.95
N ASP A 269 -18.88 3.06 8.49
CA ASP A 269 -18.65 3.56 7.13
C ASP A 269 -18.81 2.44 6.10
N ASP A 270 -18.97 2.80 4.82
CA ASP A 270 -18.75 1.84 3.74
C ASP A 270 -17.26 1.46 3.75
N SER A 271 -16.97 0.18 3.97
CA SER A 271 -15.59 -0.32 4.03
C SER A 271 -14.81 -0.07 2.73
N TYR A 272 -15.50 0.23 1.63
CA TYR A 272 -14.89 0.52 0.32
C TYR A 272 -14.56 2.00 0.12
N THR A 273 -14.79 2.87 1.09
CA THR A 273 -14.45 4.29 0.97
C THR A 273 -13.71 4.85 2.19
N LEU A 274 -13.03 4.01 2.99
CA LEU A 274 -12.39 4.45 4.24
C LEU A 274 -11.52 5.71 4.04
N ALA A 275 -11.81 6.73 4.86
CA ALA A 275 -11.12 8.01 4.82
C ALA A 275 -9.67 7.91 5.30
N ARG A 276 -8.80 8.77 4.79
CA ARG A 276 -7.38 8.84 5.15
C ARG A 276 -6.90 10.25 5.39
N LEU A 277 -5.88 10.40 6.22
CA LEU A 277 -5.22 11.66 6.50
C LEU A 277 -3.87 11.71 5.78
N ARG A 278 -3.80 12.54 4.74
CA ARG A 278 -2.54 12.81 4.04
C ARG A 278 -1.55 13.50 4.98
N VAL A 279 -0.36 12.93 5.10
CA VAL A 279 0.77 13.57 5.79
C VAL A 279 1.74 14.10 4.74
N LEU A 280 2.01 15.40 4.79
CA LEU A 280 2.90 16.09 3.84
C LEU A 280 4.27 16.37 4.47
N GLY A 281 5.29 16.53 3.63
CA GLY A 281 6.59 17.07 4.01
C GLY A 281 6.45 18.43 4.70
N GLY A 282 7.27 18.70 5.72
CA GLY A 282 7.14 19.88 6.57
C GLY A 282 6.10 19.78 7.68
N THR A 283 5.32 18.69 7.77
CA THR A 283 4.39 18.49 8.89
C THR A 283 5.17 18.18 10.16
N SER A 284 5.25 19.14 11.09
CA SER A 284 5.86 18.92 12.40
C SER A 284 5.05 17.93 13.26
N PRO A 285 5.65 17.32 14.30
CA PRO A 285 4.93 16.39 15.17
C PRO A 285 3.68 17.01 15.84
N THR A 286 3.75 18.28 16.24
CA THR A 286 2.61 19.00 16.81
C THR A 286 1.50 19.22 15.79
N GLN A 287 1.86 19.58 14.54
CA GLN A 287 0.87 19.73 13.47
C GLN A 287 0.20 18.41 13.12
N LEU A 288 0.94 17.29 13.12
CA LEU A 288 0.36 15.97 12.88
C LEU A 288 -0.67 15.60 13.96
N LEU A 289 -0.33 15.80 15.24
CA LEU A 289 -1.26 15.53 16.34
C LEU A 289 -2.51 16.43 16.26
N ALA A 290 -2.34 17.71 15.91
CA ALA A 290 -3.45 18.63 15.70
C ALA A 290 -4.33 18.21 14.52
N GLN A 291 -3.73 17.81 13.40
CA GLN A 291 -4.45 17.32 12.21
C GLN A 291 -5.29 16.09 12.55
N ILE A 292 -4.73 15.11 13.27
CA ILE A 292 -5.48 13.92 13.70
C ILE A 292 -6.65 14.30 14.60
N ALA A 293 -6.48 15.29 15.47
CA ALA A 293 -7.54 15.74 16.37
C ALA A 293 -8.65 16.52 15.66
N SER A 294 -8.33 17.34 14.65
CA SER A 294 -9.28 18.26 14.01
C SER A 294 -10.26 17.57 13.06
N VAL A 295 -9.83 16.48 12.40
CA VAL A 295 -10.58 15.80 11.33
C VAL A 295 -11.43 14.62 11.82
N ARG A 296 -11.63 14.50 13.13
CA ARG A 296 -12.27 13.33 13.76
C ARG A 296 -13.75 13.15 13.39
N ALA A 297 -14.43 14.23 13.02
CA ALA A 297 -15.87 14.24 12.75
C ALA A 297 -16.21 14.55 11.29
N ASP A 298 -15.21 14.77 10.43
CA ASP A 298 -15.43 15.37 9.12
C ASP A 298 -15.33 14.36 7.97
N ALA A 299 -16.33 14.51 7.10
CA ALA A 299 -16.54 13.94 5.77
C ALA A 299 -16.83 12.44 5.68
N THR A 300 -18.11 12.12 5.45
CA THR A 300 -18.49 10.94 4.66
C THR A 300 -17.91 11.11 3.25
N PRO A 301 -17.05 10.18 2.79
CA PRO A 301 -16.56 10.17 1.42
C PRO A 301 -17.73 10.28 0.42
N PRO A 302 -17.61 11.09 -0.65
CA PRO A 302 -18.66 11.14 -1.67
C PRO A 302 -18.82 9.79 -2.37
N ALA A 303 -19.96 9.56 -3.01
CA ALA A 303 -20.21 8.33 -3.76
C ALA A 303 -19.26 8.14 -4.97
N ALA A 304 -18.67 9.24 -5.45
CA ALA A 304 -17.61 9.26 -6.45
C ALA A 304 -16.63 10.39 -6.15
N TYR A 305 -15.37 10.18 -6.51
CA TYR A 305 -14.29 11.16 -6.38
C TYR A 305 -13.43 11.05 -7.64
N GLY A 306 -13.27 12.12 -8.41
CA GLY A 306 -12.52 12.09 -9.68
C GLY A 306 -11.45 13.18 -9.78
N GLY A 307 -11.15 13.86 -8.68
CA GLY A 307 -10.43 15.14 -8.71
C GLY A 307 -11.27 16.23 -9.37
N GLY A 308 -11.06 17.48 -8.94
CA GLY A 308 -11.62 18.67 -9.60
C GLY A 308 -10.61 19.30 -10.53
#